data_AF-A0A2N8UIW8-F1
#
_entry.id   AF-A0A2N8UIW8-F1
#
_cell.length_a   1.000
_cell.length_b   1.000
_cell.length_c   1.000
_cell.angle_alpha   90.00
_cell.angle_beta   90.00
_cell.angle_gamma   90.00
#
_symmetry.space_group_name_H-M   'P 1'
#
loop_
_entity.id
_entity.type
_entity.pdbx_description
1 polymer ?
#
loop_
_entity_poly.entity_id
_entity_poly.type
_entity_poly.pdbx_seq_one_letter_code
_entity_poly.pdbx_strand_id
1 'polypeptide(L)'
;MKLPMMLRTTTQRGLLTSAPLRAISSRSATALGLRDTLSRSQVKVVAARTPFLPHTSIVVRSFSTSQRREQPTTKYTASPLTDGEYHKLSNTAIDSLTETFEVLLEEADVEALEEQARAKHQGATRGSPAAEWDIECASGVMNLRCGVHGTWVINKQPPNKQIWLSSPKSGPKRFDYDADSKTWFCHKEGETSTLHELLQEELSQVFDTQVEVVLEED
;
A
#
# COMPACT_ATOMS: atom_id res chain seq x y z
N MET A 1 -60.14 -8.60 31.59
CA MET A 1 -59.42 -9.66 32.34
C MET A 1 -58.91 -10.68 31.35
N LYS A 2 -57.59 -10.71 31.12
CA LYS A 2 -56.93 -11.66 30.21
C LYS A 2 -55.54 -11.95 30.79
N LEU A 3 -55.39 -13.14 31.37
CA LEU A 3 -54.11 -13.71 31.79
C LEU A 3 -53.42 -14.31 30.56
N PRO A 4 -52.10 -14.11 30.39
CA PRO A 4 -51.29 -15.06 29.64
C PRO A 4 -50.48 -15.96 30.59
N MET A 5 -50.60 -17.25 30.30
CA MET A 5 -49.98 -18.40 30.95
C MET A 5 -48.45 -18.37 30.85
N MET A 6 -47.77 -18.64 31.97
CA MET A 6 -46.42 -19.20 32.00
C MET A 6 -46.50 -20.72 31.83
N LEU A 7 -45.63 -21.34 31.03
CA LEU A 7 -45.12 -22.72 31.13
C LEU A 7 -44.01 -22.86 30.05
N ARG A 8 -42.72 -22.89 30.40
CA ARG A 8 -41.84 -23.99 30.85
C ARG A 8 -40.81 -24.38 29.78
N THR A 9 -39.56 -24.36 30.25
CA THR A 9 -38.29 -24.76 29.64
C THR A 9 -38.26 -26.17 29.07
N THR A 10 -37.54 -26.37 27.96
CA THR A 10 -36.85 -27.64 27.70
C THR A 10 -35.52 -27.41 26.97
N THR A 11 -34.47 -27.99 27.55
CA THR A 11 -33.10 -28.08 27.04
C THR A 11 -33.03 -29.30 26.12
N GLN A 12 -32.38 -29.17 24.96
CA GLN A 12 -31.91 -30.35 24.22
C GLN A 12 -30.42 -30.21 23.90
N ARG A 13 -29.69 -31.19 24.43
CA ARG A 13 -28.24 -31.41 24.37
C ARG A 13 -27.96 -32.45 23.28
N GLY A 14 -26.98 -32.18 22.43
CA GLY A 14 -26.40 -33.17 21.51
C GLY A 14 -25.71 -32.47 20.34
N LEU A 15 -24.60 -32.93 19.78
CA LEU A 15 -23.70 -34.05 20.04
C LEU A 15 -22.39 -33.64 19.36
N LEU A 16 -21.26 -34.00 19.97
CA LEU A 16 -19.92 -33.74 19.47
C LEU A 16 -19.72 -34.49 18.14
N THR A 17 -19.23 -33.80 17.11
CA THR A 17 -18.62 -34.45 15.94
C THR A 17 -17.14 -34.06 15.88
N SER A 18 -16.33 -35.10 15.81
CA SER A 18 -14.88 -35.17 15.81
C SER A 18 -14.23 -34.48 14.60
N ALA A 19 -13.15 -33.74 14.86
CA ALA A 19 -12.21 -33.25 13.86
C ALA A 19 -11.28 -34.39 13.38
N PRO A 20 -11.00 -34.53 12.07
CA PRO A 20 -9.98 -35.44 11.59
C PRO A 20 -8.58 -34.81 11.69
N LEU A 21 -7.66 -35.57 12.30
CA LEU A 21 -6.24 -35.30 12.39
C LEU A 21 -5.61 -35.35 10.98
N ARG A 22 -5.01 -34.23 10.53
CA ARG A 22 -4.21 -34.21 9.30
C ARG A 22 -2.79 -34.68 9.64
N ALA A 23 -2.41 -35.82 9.06
CA ALA A 23 -1.14 -36.48 9.27
C ALA A 23 0.05 -35.62 8.83
N ILE A 24 1.09 -35.64 9.65
CA ILE A 24 2.39 -35.00 9.44
C ILE A 24 3.22 -35.90 8.53
N SER A 25 3.67 -35.37 7.39
CA SER A 25 4.53 -36.09 6.44
C SER A 25 5.97 -36.13 6.96
N SER A 26 6.43 -37.32 7.33
CA SER A 26 7.82 -37.60 7.69
C SER A 26 8.69 -37.59 6.43
N ARG A 27 9.54 -36.57 6.28
CA ARG A 27 10.61 -36.56 5.27
C ARG A 27 11.76 -37.44 5.79
N SER A 28 11.84 -38.66 5.28
CA SER A 28 13.01 -39.52 5.41
C SER A 28 14.13 -39.01 4.49
N ALA A 29 15.31 -38.80 5.05
CA ALA A 29 16.53 -38.49 4.32
C ALA A 29 17.18 -39.80 3.82
N THR A 30 17.20 -40.00 2.51
CA THR A 30 17.99 -41.05 1.86
C THR A 30 19.39 -40.54 1.61
N ALA A 31 20.34 -41.01 2.43
CA ALA A 31 21.77 -40.90 2.17
C ALA A 31 22.16 -41.93 1.09
N LEU A 32 22.64 -41.44 -0.06
CA LEU A 32 23.38 -42.25 -1.02
C LEU A 32 24.85 -41.85 -0.94
N GLY A 33 25.65 -42.77 -0.41
CA GLY A 33 27.10 -42.69 -0.45
C GLY A 33 27.62 -43.09 -1.82
N LEU A 34 28.51 -42.28 -2.37
CA LEU A 34 29.51 -42.70 -3.35
C LEU A 34 30.87 -42.29 -2.83
N ARG A 35 31.79 -43.24 -2.98
CA ARG A 35 33.14 -43.34 -2.43
C ARG A 35 34.05 -43.52 -3.63
N ASP A 36 35.10 -42.70 -3.72
CA ASP A 36 36.44 -43.08 -4.20
C ASP A 36 37.41 -41.90 -4.00
N THR A 37 38.46 -42.03 -3.18
CA THR A 37 39.87 -42.36 -3.52
C THR A 37 40.50 -41.32 -4.47
N LEU A 38 41.64 -40.66 -4.25
CA LEU A 38 42.84 -40.78 -3.41
C LEU A 38 43.49 -39.39 -3.33
N SER A 39 44.25 -39.08 -2.27
CA SER A 39 45.66 -38.65 -2.36
C SER A 39 46.19 -38.11 -1.02
N ARG A 40 46.95 -38.97 -0.36
CA ARG A 40 48.19 -38.74 0.39
C ARG A 40 48.62 -37.28 0.66
N SER A 41 48.71 -36.92 1.95
CA SER A 41 49.99 -36.58 2.60
C SER A 41 49.80 -36.40 4.11
N GLN A 42 50.51 -37.22 4.89
CA GLN A 42 50.59 -37.10 6.35
C GLN A 42 51.64 -36.06 6.72
N VAL A 43 51.27 -35.11 7.57
CA VAL A 43 52.21 -34.44 8.47
C VAL A 43 51.60 -34.47 9.86
N LYS A 44 52.27 -35.16 10.79
CA LYS A 44 51.97 -35.16 12.22
C LYS A 44 52.55 -33.88 12.81
N VAL A 45 51.74 -33.05 13.46
CA VAL A 45 52.23 -32.07 14.44
C VAL A 45 51.36 -32.10 15.68
N VAL A 46 52.09 -32.04 16.79
CA VAL A 46 51.77 -32.33 18.18
C VAL A 46 50.79 -31.31 18.77
N ALA A 47 49.97 -31.82 19.69
CA ALA A 47 49.02 -31.06 20.49
C ALA A 47 49.72 -29.99 21.36
N ALA A 48 49.20 -28.76 21.32
CA ALA A 48 49.38 -27.78 22.38
C ALA A 48 48.00 -27.20 22.74
N ARG A 49 47.61 -27.41 24.01
CA ARG A 49 46.39 -26.89 24.62
C ARG A 49 46.57 -25.41 24.93
N THR A 50 45.65 -24.57 24.49
CA THR A 50 45.43 -23.22 25.04
C THR A 50 43.95 -23.05 25.38
N PRO A 51 43.60 -22.41 26.52
CA PRO A 51 42.22 -22.20 26.91
C PRO A 51 41.63 -21.00 26.17
N PHE A 52 40.57 -21.21 25.39
CA PHE A 52 39.75 -20.14 24.83
C PHE A 52 38.65 -19.75 25.83
N LEU A 53 38.66 -18.48 26.25
CA LEU A 53 37.55 -17.84 26.97
C LEU A 53 36.43 -17.48 25.98
N PRO A 54 35.13 -17.60 26.34
CA PRO A 54 34.04 -17.13 25.51
C PRO A 54 33.80 -15.64 25.78
N HIS A 55 34.15 -14.76 24.84
CA HIS A 55 33.71 -13.36 24.86
C HIS A 55 32.50 -13.22 23.94
N THR A 56 31.31 -13.17 24.53
CA THR A 56 30.10 -12.75 23.82
C THR A 56 30.24 -11.28 23.44
N SER A 57 30.40 -10.99 22.16
CA SER A 57 30.29 -9.63 21.62
C SER A 57 28.81 -9.26 21.52
N ILE A 58 28.31 -8.57 22.55
CA ILE A 58 27.03 -7.87 22.48
C ILE A 58 27.23 -6.71 21.51
N VAL A 59 26.68 -6.83 20.30
CA VAL A 59 26.58 -5.70 19.36
C VAL A 59 25.52 -4.75 19.91
N VAL A 60 25.97 -3.71 20.61
CA VAL A 60 25.10 -2.62 21.03
C VAL A 60 24.73 -1.84 19.77
N ARG A 61 23.47 -1.95 19.33
CA ARG A 61 22.94 -1.09 18.27
C ARG A 61 22.92 0.34 18.79
N SER A 62 23.87 1.16 18.37
CA SER A 62 23.85 2.60 18.61
C SER A 62 22.70 3.21 17.79
N PHE A 63 21.69 3.74 18.48
CA PHE A 63 20.68 4.58 17.85
C PHE A 63 21.35 5.94 17.60
N SER A 64 21.68 6.22 16.33
CA SER A 64 22.12 7.55 15.93
C SER A 64 20.93 8.50 16.04
N THR A 65 20.92 9.34 17.07
CA THR A 65 20.03 10.50 17.13
C THR A 65 20.59 11.54 16.18
N SER A 66 20.27 11.42 14.90
CA SER A 66 20.48 12.53 13.96
C SER A 66 19.66 13.71 14.47
N GLN A 67 20.32 14.82 14.80
CA GLN A 67 19.64 16.08 15.06
C GLN A 67 18.97 16.50 13.76
N ARG A 68 17.69 16.14 13.62
CA ARG A 68 16.85 16.60 12.53
C ARG A 68 16.73 18.10 12.69
N ARG A 69 17.40 18.85 11.82
CA ARG A 69 17.23 20.30 11.68
C ARG A 69 15.77 20.52 11.29
N GLU A 70 14.94 20.93 12.24
CA GLU A 70 13.57 21.33 11.95
C GLU A 70 13.63 22.56 11.04
N GLN A 71 13.36 22.33 9.76
CA GLN A 71 13.06 23.41 8.84
C GLN A 71 11.64 23.90 9.16
N PRO A 72 11.35 25.20 8.97
CA PRO A 72 10.02 25.75 9.23
C PRO A 72 9.04 25.12 8.23
N THR A 73 8.42 24.01 8.63
CA THR A 73 7.37 23.38 7.84
C THR A 73 6.15 24.27 7.89
N THR A 74 5.60 24.59 6.72
CA THR A 74 4.29 25.23 6.59
C THR A 74 3.30 24.55 7.52
N LYS A 75 2.64 25.32 8.38
CA LYS A 75 1.72 24.81 9.39
C LYS A 75 0.45 24.33 8.70
N TYR A 76 0.38 23.05 8.36
CA TYR A 76 -0.88 22.41 8.02
C TYR A 76 -1.62 22.02 9.30
N THR A 77 -2.94 22.24 9.36
CA THR A 77 -3.76 21.83 10.50
C THR A 77 -4.84 20.85 10.03
N ALA A 78 -4.72 19.60 10.47
CA ALA A 78 -5.80 18.63 10.32
C ALA A 78 -7.05 19.13 11.03
N SER A 79 -8.02 19.56 10.25
CA SER A 79 -9.22 20.20 10.77
C SER A 79 -10.17 19.13 11.34
N PRO A 80 -10.84 19.38 12.48
CA PRO A 80 -11.84 18.47 13.00
C PRO A 80 -13.11 18.55 12.15
N LEU A 81 -13.20 17.75 11.08
CA LEU A 81 -14.41 17.69 10.23
C LEU A 81 -15.51 16.92 10.95
N THR A 82 -16.77 17.28 10.75
CA THR A 82 -17.90 16.39 11.05
C THR A 82 -17.97 15.26 10.01
N ASP A 83 -18.72 14.20 10.33
CA ASP A 83 -18.93 13.08 9.41
C ASP A 83 -19.61 13.55 8.11
N GLY A 84 -20.64 14.38 8.23
CA GLY A 84 -21.36 14.95 7.07
C GLY A 84 -20.49 15.83 6.18
N GLU A 85 -19.64 16.68 6.77
CA GLU A 85 -18.70 17.52 6.01
C GLU A 85 -17.66 16.68 5.29
N TYR A 86 -17.07 15.70 5.96
CA TYR A 86 -16.15 14.77 5.33
C TYR A 86 -16.81 14.07 4.14
N HIS A 87 -18.03 13.54 4.32
CA HIS A 87 -18.74 12.84 3.25
C HIS A 87 -18.99 13.75 2.05
N LYS A 88 -19.41 15.00 2.27
CA LYS A 88 -19.59 15.99 1.22
C LYS A 88 -18.28 16.25 0.46
N LEU A 89 -17.25 16.71 1.16
CA LEU A 89 -15.96 17.10 0.59
C LEU A 89 -15.27 15.94 -0.14
N SER A 90 -15.28 14.75 0.45
CA SER A 90 -14.67 13.58 -0.16
C SER A 90 -15.49 12.98 -1.31
N ASN A 91 -16.82 13.15 -1.34
CA ASN A 91 -17.61 12.82 -2.53
C ASN A 91 -17.26 13.77 -3.66
N THR A 92 -17.35 15.09 -3.41
CA THR A 92 -17.02 16.12 -4.40
C THR A 92 -15.64 15.91 -5.01
N ALA A 93 -14.63 15.61 -4.17
CA ALA A 93 -13.27 15.35 -4.65
C ALA A 93 -13.21 14.13 -5.58
N ILE A 94 -13.86 13.01 -5.23
CA ILE A 94 -13.85 11.80 -6.06
C ILE A 94 -14.66 12.00 -7.35
N ASP A 95 -15.79 12.67 -7.28
CA ASP A 95 -16.65 12.93 -8.43
C ASP A 95 -15.94 13.83 -9.45
N SER A 96 -15.34 14.94 -8.99
CA SER A 96 -14.52 15.82 -9.85
C SER A 96 -13.32 15.10 -10.46
N LEU A 97 -12.60 14.29 -9.67
CA LEU A 97 -11.48 13.48 -10.18
C LEU A 97 -11.94 12.48 -11.24
N THR A 98 -13.11 11.88 -11.04
CA THR A 98 -13.69 10.93 -12.00
C THR A 98 -13.99 11.62 -13.32
N GLU A 99 -14.70 12.75 -13.28
CA GLU A 99 -15.03 13.55 -14.47
C GLU A 99 -13.76 14.01 -15.21
N THR A 100 -12.78 14.55 -14.47
CA THR A 100 -11.50 14.99 -15.06
C THR A 100 -10.81 13.84 -15.80
N PHE A 101 -10.82 12.64 -15.23
CA PHE A 101 -10.13 11.49 -15.80
C PHE A 101 -10.91 10.84 -16.94
N GLU A 102 -12.24 10.85 -16.91
CA GLU A 102 -13.06 10.45 -18.06
C GLU A 102 -12.74 11.33 -19.28
N VAL A 103 -12.69 12.65 -19.10
CA VAL A 103 -12.32 13.58 -20.18
C VAL A 103 -10.89 13.32 -20.69
N LEU A 104 -9.92 13.14 -19.79
CA LEU A 104 -8.54 12.84 -20.21
C LEU A 104 -8.44 11.54 -21.00
N LEU A 105 -9.19 10.50 -20.62
CA LEU A 105 -9.20 9.22 -21.33
C LEU A 105 -9.86 9.33 -22.71
N GLU A 106 -10.86 10.20 -22.86
CA GLU A 106 -11.50 10.47 -24.16
C GLU A 106 -10.59 11.28 -25.12
N GLU A 107 -9.83 12.23 -24.59
CA GLU A 107 -8.94 13.08 -25.38
C GLU A 107 -7.57 12.45 -25.68
N ALA A 108 -7.11 11.52 -24.85
CA ALA A 108 -5.78 10.95 -24.97
C ALA A 108 -5.64 9.96 -26.14
N ASP A 109 -4.57 10.12 -26.93
CA ASP A 109 -4.13 9.10 -27.89
C ASP A 109 -3.39 7.98 -27.16
N VAL A 110 -4.18 7.02 -26.65
CA VAL A 110 -3.69 5.85 -25.90
C VAL A 110 -2.62 5.07 -26.68
N GLU A 111 -2.77 4.93 -28.01
CA GLU A 111 -1.81 4.20 -28.84
C GLU A 111 -0.45 4.91 -28.88
N ALA A 112 -0.46 6.24 -29.05
CA ALA A 112 0.75 7.04 -29.02
C ALA A 112 1.44 7.00 -27.64
N LEU A 113 0.67 7.07 -26.54
CA LEU A 113 1.23 7.00 -25.18
C LEU A 113 1.89 5.64 -24.90
N GLU A 114 1.28 4.54 -25.35
CA GLU A 114 1.85 3.20 -25.22
C GLU A 114 3.12 3.01 -26.05
N GLU A 115 3.18 3.55 -27.26
CA GLU A 115 4.38 3.50 -28.10
C GLU A 115 5.55 4.27 -27.43
N GLN A 116 5.28 5.45 -26.89
CA GLN A 116 6.28 6.23 -26.16
C GLN A 116 6.80 5.51 -24.92
N ALA A 117 5.90 4.88 -24.15
CA ALA A 117 6.29 4.10 -22.98
C ALA A 117 7.17 2.90 -23.37
N ARG A 118 6.83 2.21 -24.48
CA ARG A 118 7.65 1.14 -25.06
C ARG A 118 9.03 1.66 -25.47
N ALA A 119 9.11 2.82 -26.11
CA ALA A 119 10.36 3.45 -26.50
C ALA A 119 11.23 3.85 -25.29
N LYS A 120 10.61 4.29 -24.19
CA LYS A 120 11.27 4.60 -22.92
C LYS A 120 11.63 3.36 -22.08
N HIS A 121 11.39 2.14 -22.60
CA HIS A 121 11.52 0.88 -21.87
C HIS A 121 10.75 0.85 -20.53
N GLN A 122 9.68 1.62 -20.41
CA GLN A 122 8.76 1.56 -19.28
C GLN A 122 7.83 0.36 -19.52
N GLY A 123 8.33 -0.83 -19.23
CA GLY A 123 7.59 -2.07 -19.34
C GLY A 123 6.69 -2.28 -18.12
N ALA A 124 5.43 -2.65 -18.38
CA ALA A 124 4.40 -2.89 -17.38
C ALA A 124 4.92 -3.63 -16.14
N THR A 125 4.55 -3.14 -14.97
CA THR A 125 4.71 -3.85 -13.70
C THR A 125 4.14 -5.26 -13.84
N ARG A 126 5.00 -6.26 -13.66
CA ARG A 126 4.73 -7.68 -13.89
C ARG A 126 3.44 -8.11 -13.21
N GLY A 127 2.38 -8.37 -14.00
CA GLY A 127 1.07 -8.82 -13.51
C GLY A 127 -0.10 -7.85 -13.72
N SER A 128 0.13 -6.64 -14.26
CA SER A 128 -0.95 -5.75 -14.69
C SER A 128 -1.52 -6.20 -16.06
N PRO A 129 -2.84 -6.19 -16.29
CA PRO A 129 -3.41 -6.32 -17.64
C PRO A 129 -2.90 -5.13 -18.47
N ALA A 130 -1.81 -5.36 -19.19
CA ALA A 130 -0.89 -4.34 -19.69
C ALA A 130 -1.40 -3.52 -20.89
N ALA A 131 -2.71 -3.31 -21.01
CA ALA A 131 -3.31 -2.58 -22.14
C ALA A 131 -4.66 -1.92 -21.83
N GLU A 132 -5.16 -1.97 -20.59
CA GLU A 132 -6.46 -1.38 -20.28
C GLU A 132 -6.29 0.01 -19.68
N TRP A 133 -6.81 1.00 -20.41
CA TRP A 133 -7.02 2.36 -19.92
C TRP A 133 -8.50 2.47 -19.57
N ASP A 134 -8.78 2.68 -18.29
CA ASP A 134 -10.14 2.74 -17.76
C ASP A 134 -10.18 3.44 -16.41
N ILE A 135 -11.35 3.96 -16.05
CA ILE A 135 -11.66 4.50 -14.73
C ILE A 135 -12.90 3.84 -14.16
N GLU A 136 -12.75 3.31 -12.94
CA GLU A 136 -13.85 2.67 -12.21
C GLU A 136 -13.96 3.26 -10.81
N CYS A 137 -15.13 3.82 -10.48
CA CYS A 137 -15.44 4.32 -9.14
C CYS A 137 -16.55 3.47 -8.49
N ALA A 138 -16.24 2.82 -7.37
CA ALA A 138 -17.19 2.00 -6.63
C ALA A 138 -16.99 2.11 -5.12
N SER A 139 -18.08 2.36 -4.38
CA SER A 139 -18.10 2.37 -2.90
C SER A 139 -17.05 3.28 -2.25
N GLY A 140 -16.73 4.43 -2.87
CA GLY A 140 -15.73 5.37 -2.38
C GLY A 140 -14.29 4.97 -2.66
N VAL A 141 -14.07 4.01 -3.57
CA VAL A 141 -12.77 3.65 -4.13
C VAL A 141 -12.79 3.96 -5.62
N MET A 142 -11.86 4.78 -6.08
CA MET A 142 -11.62 5.10 -7.49
C MET A 142 -10.35 4.41 -7.96
N ASN A 143 -10.45 3.60 -9.03
CA ASN A 143 -9.36 2.90 -9.68
C ASN A 143 -9.15 3.49 -11.07
N LEU A 144 -8.03 4.19 -11.27
CA LEU A 144 -7.61 4.69 -12.57
C LEU A 144 -6.51 3.77 -13.12
N ARG A 145 -6.82 3.04 -14.19
CA ARG A 145 -5.89 2.18 -14.93
C ARG A 145 -5.32 2.97 -16.10
N CYS A 146 -4.00 3.12 -16.16
CA CYS A 146 -3.30 3.80 -17.28
C CYS A 146 -2.33 2.84 -17.98
N GLY A 147 -2.81 1.63 -18.33
CA GLY A 147 -2.03 0.61 -19.02
C GLY A 147 -0.66 0.35 -18.40
N VAL A 148 0.39 0.65 -19.17
CA VAL A 148 1.81 0.44 -18.78
C VAL A 148 2.30 1.35 -17.66
N HIS A 149 1.64 2.48 -17.42
CA HIS A 149 2.00 3.43 -16.36
C HIS A 149 1.54 2.98 -14.97
N GLY A 150 0.69 1.96 -14.90
CA GLY A 150 0.21 1.36 -13.66
C GLY A 150 -1.22 1.78 -13.32
N THR A 151 -1.57 1.65 -12.03
CA THR A 151 -2.92 1.91 -11.53
C THR A 151 -2.86 2.82 -10.32
N TRP A 152 -3.58 3.93 -10.37
CA TRP A 152 -3.80 4.82 -9.25
C TRP A 152 -5.06 4.37 -8.53
N VAL A 153 -4.98 4.25 -7.21
CA VAL A 153 -6.13 3.91 -6.36
C VAL A 153 -6.34 5.03 -5.36
N ILE A 154 -7.50 5.67 -5.42
CA ILE A 154 -7.91 6.70 -4.47
C ILE A 154 -9.06 6.16 -3.63
N ASN A 155 -8.91 6.17 -2.31
CA ASN A 155 -9.84 5.53 -1.40
C ASN A 155 -10.27 6.49 -0.28
N LYS A 156 -11.58 6.60 -0.09
CA LYS A 156 -12.18 7.31 1.04
C LYS A 156 -12.00 6.51 2.33
N GLN A 157 -11.54 7.19 3.38
CA GLN A 157 -11.40 6.62 4.71
C GLN A 157 -12.26 7.40 5.73
N PRO A 158 -13.59 7.16 5.75
CA PRO A 158 -14.50 7.87 6.65
C PRO A 158 -14.13 7.81 8.15
N PRO A 159 -13.70 6.66 8.71
CA PRO A 159 -13.35 6.60 10.13
C PRO A 159 -12.22 7.57 10.53
N ASN A 160 -11.29 7.81 9.61
CA ASN A 160 -10.15 8.71 9.83
C ASN A 160 -10.38 10.11 9.24
N LYS A 161 -11.45 10.32 8.48
CA LYS A 161 -11.75 11.53 7.71
C LYS A 161 -10.61 11.89 6.74
N GLN A 162 -10.06 10.87 6.10
CA GLN A 162 -8.93 10.98 5.19
C GLN A 162 -9.28 10.54 3.76
N ILE A 163 -8.43 10.93 2.82
CA ILE A 163 -8.33 10.30 1.50
C ILE A 163 -6.98 9.61 1.42
N TRP A 164 -6.96 8.36 0.95
CA TRP A 164 -5.74 7.59 0.74
C TRP A 164 -5.47 7.44 -0.75
N LEU A 165 -4.22 7.61 -1.14
CA LEU A 165 -3.75 7.40 -2.51
C LEU A 165 -2.75 6.24 -2.51
N SER A 166 -2.87 5.36 -3.49
CA SER A 166 -1.81 4.45 -3.91
C SER A 166 -1.41 4.83 -5.33
N SER A 167 -0.25 5.47 -5.48
CA SER A 167 0.33 5.82 -6.79
C SER A 167 1.45 4.85 -7.18
N PRO A 168 1.54 4.41 -8.45
CA PRO A 168 2.69 3.66 -8.95
C PRO A 168 3.98 4.50 -8.99
N LYS A 169 3.86 5.84 -8.96
CA LYS A 169 5.00 6.77 -8.98
C LYS A 169 5.46 7.17 -7.59
N SER A 170 4.57 7.74 -6.77
CA SER A 170 4.93 8.26 -5.43
C SER A 170 4.61 7.32 -4.26
N GLY A 171 3.97 6.18 -4.54
CA GLY A 171 3.62 5.18 -3.53
C GLY A 171 2.39 5.58 -2.69
N PRO A 172 2.23 4.98 -1.50
CA PRO A 172 1.07 5.23 -0.64
C PRO A 172 1.18 6.58 0.08
N LYS A 173 0.12 7.37 0.03
CA LYS A 173 -0.02 8.66 0.73
C LYS A 173 -1.38 8.77 1.40
N ARG A 174 -1.43 9.52 2.50
CA ARG A 174 -2.64 9.81 3.27
C ARG A 174 -2.81 11.31 3.31
N PHE A 175 -4.02 11.77 3.04
CA PHE A 175 -4.36 13.17 3.00
C PHE A 175 -5.42 13.48 4.04
N ASP A 176 -5.13 14.50 4.83
CA ASP A 176 -6.04 15.11 5.79
C ASP A 176 -6.57 16.42 5.17
N TYR A 177 -7.79 16.84 5.50
CA TYR A 177 -8.37 18.07 4.96
C TYR A 177 -8.01 19.28 5.84
N ASP A 178 -7.54 20.36 5.23
CA ASP A 178 -7.44 21.68 5.88
C ASP A 178 -8.73 22.46 5.61
N ALA A 179 -9.43 22.90 6.65
CA ALA A 179 -10.56 23.80 6.49
C ALA A 179 -10.12 25.23 6.15
N ASP A 180 -8.91 25.64 6.55
CA ASP A 180 -8.43 27.01 6.34
C ASP A 180 -8.07 27.26 4.88
N SER A 181 -7.38 26.29 4.25
CA SER A 181 -7.00 26.36 2.83
C SER A 181 -7.86 25.49 1.91
N LYS A 182 -8.93 24.87 2.46
CA LYS A 182 -9.91 24.04 1.74
C LYS A 182 -9.31 22.93 0.86
N THR A 183 -8.20 22.34 1.30
CA THR A 183 -7.40 21.44 0.47
C THR A 183 -6.94 20.20 1.24
N TRP A 184 -6.74 19.10 0.51
CA TRP A 184 -6.28 17.82 1.06
C TRP A 184 -4.75 17.78 1.10
N PHE A 185 -4.13 17.73 2.29
CA PHE A 185 -2.68 17.74 2.46
C PHE A 185 -2.13 16.42 2.98
N CYS A 186 -0.96 16.07 2.49
CA CYS A 186 -0.12 15.03 3.04
C CYS A 186 1.09 15.67 3.74
N HIS A 187 1.35 15.25 4.98
CA HIS A 187 2.61 15.55 5.66
C HIS A 187 3.46 14.29 5.76
N LYS A 188 4.59 14.27 5.06
CA LYS A 188 5.57 13.17 5.16
C LYS A 188 6.98 13.74 5.12
N GLU A 189 7.83 13.30 6.05
CA GLU A 189 9.27 13.59 6.04
C GLU A 189 9.66 15.08 6.00
N GLY A 190 8.78 15.98 6.44
CA GLY A 190 9.03 17.43 6.50
C GLY A 190 8.65 18.17 5.21
N GLU A 191 8.07 17.45 4.25
CA GLU A 191 7.48 18.00 3.05
C GLU A 191 5.94 17.97 3.17
N THR A 192 5.32 19.05 2.74
CA THR A 192 3.87 19.19 2.67
C THR A 192 3.50 19.21 1.19
N SER A 193 2.64 18.28 0.76
CA SER A 193 2.15 18.20 -0.62
C SER A 193 0.64 18.08 -0.62
N THR A 194 -0.04 18.70 -1.58
CA THR A 194 -1.50 18.55 -1.72
C THR A 194 -1.86 17.35 -2.62
N LEU A 195 -3.08 16.82 -2.45
CA LEU A 195 -3.62 15.77 -3.32
C LEU A 195 -3.70 16.25 -4.78
N HIS A 196 -4.18 17.48 -4.96
CA HIS A 196 -4.33 18.14 -6.25
C HIS A 196 -3.00 18.25 -7.01
N GLU A 197 -2.00 18.92 -6.41
CA GLU A 197 -0.71 19.17 -7.06
C GLU A 197 -0.01 17.86 -7.44
N LEU A 198 -0.09 16.86 -6.55
CA LEU A 198 0.55 15.57 -6.78
C LEU A 198 -0.10 14.82 -7.94
N LEU A 199 -1.43 14.73 -7.98
CA LEU A 199 -2.12 14.06 -9.07
C LEU A 199 -1.90 14.80 -10.39
N GLN A 200 -1.97 16.12 -10.37
CA GLN A 200 -1.70 16.96 -11.53
C GLN A 200 -0.30 16.71 -12.10
N GLU A 201 0.74 16.70 -11.27
CA GLU A 201 2.10 16.43 -11.71
C GLU A 201 2.25 15.00 -12.26
N GLU A 202 1.75 14.01 -11.53
CA GLU A 202 1.90 12.61 -11.92
C GLU A 202 1.17 12.28 -13.22
N LEU A 203 -0.02 12.83 -13.42
CA LEU A 203 -0.86 12.55 -14.58
C LEU A 203 -0.45 13.39 -15.78
N SER A 204 -0.01 14.63 -15.60
CA SER A 204 0.53 15.41 -16.72
C SER A 204 1.73 14.71 -17.38
N GLN A 205 2.54 14.01 -16.58
CA GLN A 205 3.63 13.17 -17.10
C GLN A 205 3.16 11.87 -17.79
N VAL A 206 1.96 11.37 -17.47
CA VAL A 206 1.39 10.15 -18.09
C VAL A 206 0.73 10.49 -19.42
N PHE A 207 -0.07 11.56 -19.44
CA PHE A 207 -0.84 11.99 -20.60
C PHE A 207 -0.08 12.96 -21.52
N ASP A 208 1.15 13.35 -21.15
CA ASP A 208 1.99 14.36 -21.85
C ASP A 208 1.21 15.67 -22.14
N THR A 209 0.22 15.96 -21.31
CA THR A 209 -0.74 17.06 -21.44
C THR A 209 -0.83 17.79 -20.12
N GLN A 210 -1.06 19.09 -20.15
CA GLN A 210 -1.28 19.87 -18.94
C GLN A 210 -2.64 19.51 -18.33
N VAL A 211 -2.64 18.77 -17.22
CA VAL A 211 -3.86 18.42 -16.49
C VAL A 211 -4.16 19.51 -15.48
N GLU A 212 -5.41 19.97 -15.40
CA GLU A 212 -5.90 20.85 -14.34
C GLU A 212 -6.94 20.09 -13.51
N VAL A 213 -6.62 19.79 -12.25
CA VAL A 213 -7.50 19.00 -11.37
C VAL A 213 -8.31 19.93 -10.46
N VAL A 214 -9.50 20.38 -10.82
CA VAL A 214 -10.23 21.33 -9.96
C VAL A 214 -10.93 20.61 -8.80
N LEU A 215 -10.48 20.82 -7.56
CA LEU A 215 -11.10 20.22 -6.35
C LEU A 215 -11.92 21.23 -5.52
N GLU A 216 -12.15 22.45 -6.02
CA GLU A 216 -12.84 23.51 -5.28
C GLU A 216 -14.37 23.38 -5.33
N GLU A 217 -15.04 23.72 -4.23
CA GLU A 217 -16.48 23.98 -4.20
C GLU A 217 -16.72 25.44 -4.66
N ASP A 218 -17.37 25.63 -5.80
CA ASP A 218 -18.06 26.90 -6.13
C ASP A 218 -19.26 27.16 -5.19
#